data_AF-A0A533SE62-F1
#
_entry.id   AF-A0A533SE62-F1
#
_cell.length_a   1.000
_cell.length_b   1.000
_cell.length_c   1.000
_cell.angle_alpha   90.00
_cell.angle_beta   90.00
_cell.angle_gamma   90.00
#
_symmetry.space_group_name_H-M   'P 1'
#
loop_
_entity.id
_entity.type
_entity.pdbx_description
1 polymer ?
#
loop_
_entity_poly.entity_id
_entity_poly.type
_entity_poly.pdbx_seq_one_letter_code
_entity_poly.pdbx_strand_id
1 'polypeptide(L)'
;AFTQTSTPVMMSALIIEDIIAVVILSLLPGFATGVSDAWSELGMWILRGILLIALILVLGVYVAPRAIDRISQLDLDVDEAGFLLSISLGFAMAILSYVLGFSAATGAFLMGLAIRGKRAKFVYGKVRPVRDLFLVIFFVSMGMLVDPSQFLNVSVVLPVVALALVGKYSGSYLARLCRLSGKRQITLPLA
;
A
#
# COMPACT_ATOMS: atom_id res chain seq x y z
N ALA A 1 -3.56 32.25 -12.31
CA ALA A 1 -2.30 31.46 -12.43
C ALA A 1 -1.85 30.91 -11.06
N PHE A 2 -2.74 30.24 -10.31
CA PHE A 2 -2.53 29.88 -8.89
C PHE A 2 -2.59 28.37 -8.59
N THR A 3 -2.37 27.49 -9.57
CA THR A 3 -2.65 26.04 -9.39
C THR A 3 -1.54 25.06 -9.78
N GLN A 4 -0.40 25.48 -10.35
CA GLN A 4 0.61 24.50 -10.80
C GLN A 4 1.54 23.94 -9.71
N THR A 5 1.70 24.62 -8.57
CA THR A 5 2.56 24.14 -7.47
C THR A 5 1.83 23.29 -6.43
N SER A 6 0.49 23.34 -6.37
CA SER A 6 -0.31 22.60 -5.38
C SER A 6 -0.50 21.13 -5.75
N THR A 7 -0.68 20.83 -7.03
CA THR A 7 -0.94 19.47 -7.54
C THR A 7 0.14 18.45 -7.16
N PRO A 8 1.45 18.71 -7.35
CA PRO A 8 2.48 17.72 -6.98
C PRO A 8 2.51 17.46 -5.47
N VAL A 9 2.15 18.45 -4.65
CA VAL A 9 2.13 18.34 -3.19
C VAL A 9 0.90 17.55 -2.72
N MET A 10 -0.24 17.72 -3.36
CA MET A 10 -1.43 16.91 -3.11
C MET A 10 -1.21 15.46 -3.53
N MET A 11 -0.63 15.25 -4.72
CA MET A 11 -0.34 13.89 -5.22
C MET A 11 0.65 13.16 -4.31
N SER A 12 1.70 13.83 -3.84
CA SER A 12 2.63 13.20 -2.90
C SER A 12 1.99 12.92 -1.55
N ALA A 13 1.15 13.82 -1.03
CA ALA A 13 0.40 13.59 0.21
C ALA A 13 -0.56 12.40 0.10
N LEU A 14 -1.32 12.29 -1.00
CA LEU A 14 -2.25 11.19 -1.25
C LEU A 14 -1.53 9.83 -1.37
N ILE A 15 -0.38 9.80 -2.04
CA ILE A 15 0.43 8.58 -2.15
C ILE A 15 0.95 8.16 -0.76
N ILE A 16 1.42 9.11 0.05
CA ILE A 16 1.90 8.82 1.41
C ILE A 16 0.74 8.33 2.30
N GLU A 17 -0.44 8.95 2.22
CA GLU A 17 -1.64 8.52 2.95
C GLU A 17 -2.01 7.08 2.63
N ASP A 18 -2.03 6.71 1.34
CA ASP A 18 -2.35 5.35 0.90
C ASP A 18 -1.33 4.31 1.42
N ILE A 19 -0.03 4.64 1.37
CA ILE A 19 1.03 3.78 1.92
C ILE A 19 0.86 3.60 3.44
N ILE A 20 0.58 4.69 4.16
CA ILE A 20 0.35 4.63 5.62
C ILE A 20 -0.89 3.79 5.92
N ALA A 21 -1.96 3.95 5.16
CA ALA A 21 -3.19 3.17 5.32
C ALA A 21 -2.95 1.67 5.13
N VAL A 22 -2.20 1.27 4.09
CA VAL A 22 -1.79 -0.12 3.87
C VAL A 22 -1.00 -0.66 5.06
N VAL A 23 -0.06 0.12 5.60
CA VAL A 23 0.71 -0.27 6.79
C VAL A 23 -0.22 -0.45 7.98
N ILE A 24 -1.09 0.52 8.30
CA ILE A 24 -2.03 0.42 9.44
C ILE A 24 -2.95 -0.80 9.31
N LEU A 25 -3.54 -1.02 8.13
CA LEU A 25 -4.39 -2.19 7.86
C LEU A 25 -3.62 -3.51 8.01
N SER A 26 -2.32 -3.51 7.76
CA SER A 26 -1.46 -4.67 8.00
C SER A 26 -1.28 -5.02 9.47
N LEU A 27 -1.33 -4.02 10.35
CA LEU A 27 -1.10 -4.20 11.79
C LEU A 27 -2.42 -4.51 12.52
N LEU A 28 -3.56 -4.11 11.94
CA LEU A 28 -4.89 -4.27 12.53
C LEU A 28 -5.21 -5.71 13.00
N PRO A 29 -4.92 -6.77 12.20
CA PRO A 29 -5.20 -8.14 12.63
C PRO A 29 -4.44 -8.54 13.89
N GLY A 30 -3.19 -8.08 14.04
CA GLY A 30 -2.36 -8.35 15.23
C GLY A 30 -2.88 -7.67 16.50
N PHE A 31 -3.59 -6.54 16.36
CA PHE A 31 -4.27 -5.88 17.48
C PHE A 31 -5.66 -6.47 17.78
N ALA A 32 -6.32 -7.07 16.78
CA ALA A 32 -7.67 -7.62 16.91
C ALA A 32 -7.69 -8.98 17.63
N THR A 33 -6.62 -9.77 17.54
CA THR A 33 -6.49 -11.03 18.29
C THR A 33 -6.19 -10.71 19.75
N GLY A 34 -7.22 -10.81 20.60
CA GLY A 34 -7.19 -10.44 22.01
C GLY A 34 -5.95 -10.94 22.76
N VAL A 35 -5.32 -10.02 23.47
CA VAL A 35 -4.05 -10.18 24.19
C VAL A 35 -4.27 -11.03 25.44
N SER A 36 -4.27 -12.35 25.31
CA SER A 36 -4.33 -13.28 26.44
C SER A 36 -2.95 -13.65 27.01
N ASP A 37 -1.88 -13.49 26.22
CA ASP A 37 -0.48 -13.53 26.68
C ASP A 37 0.37 -12.49 25.91
N ALA A 38 0.42 -11.27 26.43
CA ALA A 38 0.98 -10.11 25.70
C ALA A 38 2.43 -10.32 25.24
N TRP A 39 3.28 -10.92 26.07
CA TRP A 39 4.71 -10.96 25.80
C TRP A 39 5.14 -12.05 24.82
N SER A 40 4.52 -13.23 24.86
CA SER A 40 4.82 -14.34 23.94
C SER A 40 4.23 -14.08 22.55
N GLU A 41 3.00 -13.56 22.48
CA GLU A 41 2.34 -13.22 21.22
C GLU A 41 3.04 -12.06 20.49
N LEU A 42 3.47 -11.02 21.24
CA LEU A 42 4.28 -9.94 20.65
C LEU A 42 5.61 -10.45 20.10
N GLY A 43 6.28 -11.35 20.83
CA GLY A 43 7.53 -11.97 20.35
C GLY A 43 7.33 -12.77 19.06
N MET A 44 6.25 -13.56 19.00
CA MET A 44 5.88 -14.33 17.81
C MET A 44 5.53 -13.41 16.62
N TRP A 45 4.83 -12.32 16.87
CA TRP A 45 4.44 -11.35 15.84
C TRP A 45 5.65 -10.62 15.24
N ILE A 46 6.59 -10.18 16.09
CA ILE A 46 7.86 -9.59 15.65
C ILE A 46 8.66 -10.60 14.81
N LEU A 47 8.75 -11.85 15.27
CA LEU A 47 9.46 -12.91 14.56
C LEU A 47 8.87 -13.17 13.17
N ARG A 48 7.53 -13.25 13.06
CA ARG A 48 6.82 -13.37 11.78
C ARG A 48 7.09 -12.17 10.87
N GLY A 49 7.17 -10.96 11.43
CA GLY A 49 7.53 -9.74 10.69
C GLY A 49 8.95 -9.77 10.14
N ILE A 50 9.92 -10.19 10.95
CA ILE A 50 11.32 -10.37 10.51
C ILE A 50 11.41 -11.42 9.42
N LEU A 51 10.72 -12.55 9.59
CA LEU A 51 10.66 -13.63 8.61
C LEU A 51 10.07 -13.13 7.28
N LEU A 52 9.02 -12.32 7.32
CA LEU A 52 8.41 -11.72 6.14
C LEU A 52 9.41 -10.82 5.39
N ILE A 53 10.12 -9.93 6.11
CA ILE A 53 11.14 -9.06 5.51
C ILE A 53 12.27 -9.89 4.90
N ALA A 54 12.74 -10.93 5.60
CA ALA A 54 13.76 -11.83 5.08
C ALA A 54 13.30 -12.52 3.78
N LEU A 55 12.05 -12.99 3.74
CA LEU A 55 11.44 -13.60 2.56
C LEU A 55 11.39 -12.62 1.37
N ILE A 56 11.00 -11.35 1.61
CA ILE A 56 10.99 -10.28 0.60
C ILE A 56 12.41 -10.05 0.07
N LEU A 57 13.43 -10.01 0.92
CA LEU A 57 14.80 -9.77 0.49
C LEU A 57 15.31 -10.93 -0.36
N VAL A 58 15.05 -12.17 0.03
CA VAL A 58 15.45 -13.36 -0.75
C VAL A 58 14.69 -13.41 -2.07
N LEU A 59 13.36 -13.33 -2.06
CA LEU A 59 12.57 -13.49 -3.29
C LEU A 59 12.69 -12.27 -4.21
N GLY A 60 12.62 -11.05 -3.66
CA GLY A 60 12.63 -9.81 -4.41
C GLY A 60 14.00 -9.43 -4.94
N VAL A 61 15.07 -9.63 -4.15
CA VAL A 61 16.43 -9.20 -4.53
C VAL A 61 17.24 -10.32 -5.16
N TYR A 62 17.05 -11.58 -4.75
CA TYR A 62 17.86 -12.70 -5.25
C TYR A 62 17.16 -13.51 -6.35
N VAL A 63 15.88 -13.85 -6.17
CA VAL A 63 15.13 -14.69 -7.14
C VAL A 63 14.69 -13.88 -8.37
N ALA A 64 14.15 -12.68 -8.17
CA ALA A 64 13.66 -11.86 -9.28
C ALA A 64 14.71 -11.59 -10.38
N PRO A 65 15.94 -11.11 -10.11
CA PRO A 65 16.92 -10.86 -11.17
C PRO A 65 17.43 -12.16 -11.80
N ARG A 66 17.66 -13.23 -11.00
CA ARG A 66 18.10 -14.53 -11.54
C ARG A 66 17.08 -15.17 -12.47
N ALA A 67 15.79 -15.04 -12.15
CA ALA A 67 14.75 -15.57 -12.99
C ALA A 67 14.65 -14.79 -14.31
N ILE A 68 14.77 -13.46 -14.26
CA ILE A 68 14.82 -12.60 -15.46
C ILE A 68 16.05 -12.93 -16.33
N ASP A 69 17.22 -13.15 -15.72
CA ASP A 69 18.44 -13.49 -16.47
C ASP A 69 18.32 -14.87 -17.16
N ARG A 70 17.76 -15.88 -16.49
CA ARG A 70 17.50 -17.20 -17.11
C ARG A 70 16.51 -17.14 -18.25
N ILE A 71 15.44 -16.36 -18.11
CA ILE A 71 14.43 -16.18 -19.16
C ILE A 71 15.06 -15.50 -20.38
N SER A 72 15.98 -14.56 -20.18
CA SER A 72 16.68 -13.89 -21.29
C SER A 72 17.68 -14.77 -22.04
N GLN A 73 18.05 -15.93 -21.50
CA GLN A 73 18.88 -16.92 -22.20
C GLN A 73 18.06 -17.85 -23.09
N LEU A 74 16.73 -17.80 -23.01
CA LEU A 74 15.83 -18.69 -23.74
C LEU A 74 15.25 -18.09 -25.04
N ASP A 75 15.69 -16.91 -25.48
CA ASP A 75 15.18 -16.20 -26.68
C ASP A 75 13.64 -16.02 -26.71
N LEU A 76 12.98 -16.09 -25.55
CA LEU A 76 11.57 -15.75 -25.38
C LEU A 76 11.43 -14.24 -25.23
N ASP A 77 10.34 -13.66 -25.77
CA ASP A 77 9.99 -12.24 -25.62
C ASP A 77 10.12 -11.79 -24.16
N VAL A 78 11.26 -11.15 -23.86
CA VAL A 78 11.77 -10.90 -22.50
C VAL A 78 10.80 -10.01 -21.70
N ASP A 79 9.97 -9.25 -22.41
CA ASP A 79 9.02 -8.29 -21.85
C ASP A 79 7.78 -8.96 -21.23
N GLU A 80 7.25 -10.01 -21.85
CA GLU A 80 6.03 -10.70 -21.39
C GLU A 80 6.34 -11.63 -20.22
N ALA A 81 7.46 -12.34 -20.31
CA ALA A 81 7.93 -13.20 -19.24
C ALA A 81 8.33 -12.39 -17.99
N GLY A 82 8.94 -11.21 -18.17
CA GLY A 82 9.24 -10.29 -17.06
C GLY A 82 7.96 -9.75 -16.38
N PHE A 83 6.94 -9.43 -17.16
CA PHE A 83 5.63 -9.01 -16.65
C PHE A 83 4.95 -10.11 -15.83
N LEU A 84 4.80 -11.31 -16.41
CA LEU A 84 4.19 -12.45 -15.73
C LEU A 84 4.95 -12.85 -14.47
N LEU A 85 6.29 -12.80 -14.50
CA LEU A 85 7.12 -13.06 -13.34
C LEU A 85 6.88 -12.04 -12.22
N SER A 86 6.78 -10.75 -12.55
CA SER A 86 6.54 -9.70 -11.56
C SER A 86 5.19 -9.88 -10.84
N ILE A 87 4.14 -10.23 -11.59
CA ILE A 87 2.81 -10.50 -11.05
C ILE A 87 2.83 -11.77 -10.20
N SER A 88 3.44 -12.84 -10.70
CA SER A 88 3.54 -14.12 -10.00
C SER A 88 4.27 -13.97 -8.66
N LEU A 89 5.37 -13.21 -8.64
CA LEU A 89 6.11 -12.90 -7.43
C LEU A 89 5.30 -12.05 -6.44
N GLY A 90 4.53 -11.07 -6.93
CA GLY A 90 3.61 -10.28 -6.12
C GLY A 90 2.53 -11.14 -5.45
N PHE A 91 1.89 -12.04 -6.20
CA PHE A 91 0.90 -12.98 -5.66
C PHE A 91 1.52 -14.00 -4.70
N ALA A 92 2.70 -14.52 -5.00
CA ALA A 92 3.42 -15.43 -4.11
C ALA A 92 3.67 -14.76 -2.75
N MET A 93 4.15 -13.50 -2.74
CA MET A 93 4.35 -12.76 -1.49
C MET A 93 3.05 -12.38 -0.79
N ALA A 94 1.97 -12.12 -1.53
CA ALA A 94 0.66 -11.88 -0.93
C ALA A 94 0.17 -13.09 -0.11
N ILE A 95 0.29 -14.29 -0.68
CA ILE A 95 -0.10 -15.54 -0.03
C ILE A 95 0.80 -15.81 1.19
N LEU A 96 2.11 -15.64 1.04
CA LEU A 96 3.07 -15.85 2.15
C LEU A 96 2.81 -14.87 3.30
N SER A 97 2.50 -13.61 3.00
CA SER A 97 2.13 -12.59 4.00
C SER A 97 0.86 -12.97 4.76
N TYR A 98 -0.16 -13.45 4.03
CA TYR A 98 -1.42 -13.91 4.63
C TYR A 98 -1.21 -15.10 5.57
N VAL A 99 -0.41 -16.09 5.16
CA VAL A 99 -0.08 -17.26 6.00
C VAL A 99 0.69 -16.87 7.27
N LEU A 100 1.50 -15.81 7.20
CA LEU A 100 2.21 -15.26 8.35
C LEU A 100 1.31 -14.40 9.28
N GLY A 101 0.02 -14.25 8.97
CA GLY A 101 -0.92 -13.49 9.78
C GLY A 101 -0.89 -11.97 9.55
N PHE A 102 -0.26 -11.52 8.46
CA PHE A 102 -0.32 -10.13 8.00
C PHE A 102 -1.33 -9.96 6.87
N SER A 103 -1.62 -8.71 6.49
CA SER A 103 -2.46 -8.44 5.32
C SER A 103 -1.78 -8.92 4.04
N ALA A 104 -2.55 -9.54 3.14
CA ALA A 104 -2.07 -9.95 1.81
C ALA A 104 -1.57 -8.75 0.99
N ALA A 105 -2.20 -7.57 1.17
CA ALA A 105 -1.81 -6.34 0.50
C ALA A 105 -0.37 -5.93 0.84
N THR A 106 0.05 -6.10 2.09
CA THR A 106 1.39 -5.73 2.56
C THR A 106 2.48 -6.56 1.90
N GLY A 107 2.27 -7.88 1.76
CA GLY A 107 3.21 -8.76 1.05
C GLY A 107 3.38 -8.38 -0.42
N ALA A 108 2.27 -8.16 -1.12
CA ALA A 108 2.29 -7.73 -2.52
C ALA A 108 2.95 -6.36 -2.69
N PHE A 109 2.63 -5.41 -1.82
CA PHE A 109 3.16 -4.05 -1.84
C PHE A 109 4.67 -4.02 -1.59
N LEU A 110 5.14 -4.70 -0.52
CA LEU A 110 6.55 -4.79 -0.20
C LEU A 110 7.35 -5.50 -1.30
N MET A 111 6.78 -6.53 -1.92
CA MET A 111 7.41 -7.20 -3.06
C MET A 111 7.55 -6.27 -4.26
N GLY A 112 6.50 -5.50 -4.57
CA GLY A 112 6.53 -4.47 -5.62
C GLY A 112 7.61 -3.39 -5.37
N LEU A 113 7.83 -3.01 -4.11
CA LEU A 113 8.92 -2.10 -3.72
C LEU A 113 10.31 -2.74 -3.82
N ALA A 114 10.40 -4.05 -3.56
CA ALA A 114 11.66 -4.80 -3.55
C ALA A 114 12.17 -5.13 -4.97
N ILE A 115 11.27 -5.33 -5.93
CA ILE A 115 11.64 -5.58 -7.33
C ILE A 115 12.31 -4.33 -7.90
N ARG A 116 13.63 -4.38 -8.05
CA ARG A 116 14.47 -3.31 -8.61
C ARG A 116 15.36 -3.88 -9.72
N GLY A 117 15.39 -3.25 -10.90
CA GLY A 117 16.22 -3.76 -12.00
C GLY A 117 16.27 -2.86 -13.24
N LYS A 118 17.34 -3.01 -14.04
CA LYS A 118 17.64 -2.20 -15.24
C LYS A 118 16.59 -2.32 -16.35
N ARG A 119 15.78 -3.39 -16.36
CA ARG A 119 14.67 -3.63 -17.30
C ARG A 119 13.28 -3.32 -16.73
N ALA A 120 13.19 -2.76 -15.51
CA ALA A 120 11.91 -2.47 -14.85
C ALA A 120 11.02 -1.48 -15.63
N LYS A 121 11.61 -0.56 -16.41
CA LYS A 121 10.85 0.40 -17.24
C LYS A 121 9.91 -0.27 -18.25
N PHE A 122 10.26 -1.44 -18.78
CA PHE A 122 9.43 -2.16 -19.76
C PHE A 122 8.24 -2.85 -19.09
N VAL A 123 8.46 -3.45 -17.91
CA VAL A 123 7.39 -4.05 -17.08
C VAL A 123 6.36 -3.00 -16.67
N TYR A 124 6.79 -1.78 -16.32
CA TYR A 124 5.90 -0.67 -15.94
C TYR A 124 4.85 -0.32 -17.01
N GLY A 125 5.20 -0.42 -18.30
CA GLY A 125 4.28 -0.11 -19.40
C GLY A 125 3.10 -1.08 -19.51
N LYS A 126 3.32 -2.36 -19.19
CA LYS A 126 2.31 -3.43 -19.27
C LYS A 126 1.52 -3.62 -17.97
N VAL A 127 2.10 -3.29 -16.81
CA VAL A 127 1.38 -3.29 -15.51
C VAL A 127 0.34 -2.18 -15.43
N ARG A 128 0.59 -1.04 -16.10
CA ARG A 128 -0.29 0.13 -16.07
C ARG A 128 -1.75 -0.18 -16.43
N PRO A 129 -2.08 -0.79 -17.59
CA PRO A 129 -3.47 -1.11 -17.93
C PRO A 129 -4.12 -2.10 -16.94
N VAL A 130 -3.35 -3.04 -16.40
CA VAL A 130 -3.86 -4.01 -15.42
C VAL A 130 -4.20 -3.30 -14.11
N ARG A 131 -3.32 -2.43 -13.62
CA ARG A 131 -3.59 -1.60 -12.44
C ARG A 131 -4.84 -0.75 -12.65
N ASP A 132 -4.97 -0.12 -13.81
CA ASP A 132 -6.11 0.75 -14.11
C ASP A 132 -7.43 -0.06 -14.16
N LEU A 133 -7.42 -1.29 -14.69
CA LEU A 133 -8.56 -2.22 -14.62
C LEU A 133 -8.90 -2.61 -13.18
N PHE A 134 -7.91 -3.00 -12.36
CA PHE A 134 -8.13 -3.35 -10.96
C PHE A 134 -8.66 -2.18 -10.14
N LEU A 135 -8.24 -0.95 -10.44
CA LEU A 135 -8.79 0.25 -9.79
C LEU A 135 -10.29 0.40 -10.08
N VAL A 136 -10.70 0.23 -11.34
CA VAL A 136 -12.13 0.29 -11.72
C VAL A 136 -12.92 -0.78 -10.96
N ILE A 137 -12.44 -2.03 -10.97
CA ILE A 137 -13.13 -3.15 -10.29
C ILE A 137 -13.17 -2.93 -8.76
N PHE A 138 -12.08 -2.42 -8.16
CA PHE A 138 -12.01 -2.12 -6.74
C PHE A 138 -13.04 -1.07 -6.33
N PHE A 139 -13.13 0.04 -7.05
CA PHE A 139 -14.09 1.10 -6.74
C PHE A 139 -15.54 0.65 -6.94
N VAL A 140 -15.82 -0.13 -7.99
CA VAL A 140 -17.15 -0.72 -8.21
C VAL A 140 -17.51 -1.69 -7.08
N SER A 141 -16.58 -2.57 -6.68
CA SER A 141 -16.81 -3.56 -5.62
C SER A 141 -17.03 -2.89 -4.26
N MET A 142 -16.21 -1.91 -3.91
CA MET A 142 -16.38 -1.11 -2.68
C MET A 142 -17.72 -0.36 -2.70
N GLY A 143 -18.14 0.15 -3.86
CA GLY A 143 -19.46 0.78 -4.02
C GLY A 143 -20.62 -0.20 -3.82
N MET A 144 -20.51 -1.43 -4.32
CA MET A 144 -21.53 -2.48 -4.16
C MET A 144 -21.63 -3.03 -2.73
N LEU A 145 -20.53 -2.99 -1.97
CA LEU A 145 -20.51 -3.36 -0.55
C LEU A 145 -21.29 -2.37 0.34
N VAL A 146 -21.52 -1.15 -0.14
CA VAL A 146 -22.30 -0.15 0.59
C VAL A 146 -23.78 -0.47 0.47
N ASP A 147 -24.38 -0.88 1.59
CA ASP A 147 -25.83 -1.07 1.68
C ASP A 147 -26.55 0.30 1.69
N PRO A 148 -27.38 0.61 0.68
CA PRO A 148 -28.07 1.89 0.58
C PRO A 148 -29.03 2.16 1.75
N SER A 149 -29.51 1.11 2.43
CA SER A 149 -30.42 1.24 3.57
C SER A 149 -29.76 1.88 4.79
N GLN A 150 -28.43 1.75 4.91
CA GLN A 150 -27.67 2.33 6.02
C GLN A 150 -27.62 3.86 5.98
N PHE A 151 -27.85 4.48 4.81
CA PHE A 151 -27.93 5.95 4.70
C PHE A 151 -29.16 6.53 5.40
N LEU A 152 -30.20 5.73 5.62
CA LEU A 152 -31.40 6.16 6.35
C LEU A 152 -31.14 6.19 7.88
N ASN A 153 -30.14 5.45 8.36
CA ASN A 153 -29.74 5.42 9.77
C ASN A 153 -28.80 6.60 10.09
N VAL A 154 -29.37 7.81 10.17
CA VAL A 154 -28.65 9.05 10.48
C VAL A 154 -27.79 8.93 11.74
N SER A 155 -28.24 8.16 12.73
CA SER A 155 -27.53 7.92 14.00
C SER A 155 -26.15 7.28 13.85
N VAL A 156 -25.90 6.50 12.78
CA VAL A 156 -24.61 5.85 12.54
C VAL A 156 -23.78 6.65 11.53
N VAL A 157 -24.42 7.18 10.49
CA VAL A 157 -23.72 7.91 9.41
C VAL A 157 -23.13 9.22 9.93
N LEU A 158 -23.90 9.99 10.70
CA LEU A 158 -23.49 11.30 11.19
C LEU A 158 -22.19 11.26 12.02
N PRO A 159 -22.05 10.40 13.05
CA PRO A 159 -20.81 10.34 13.83
C PRO A 159 -19.62 9.84 13.02
N VAL A 160 -19.79 8.89 12.09
CA VAL A 160 -18.69 8.38 11.26
C VAL A 160 -18.18 9.46 10.31
N VAL A 161 -19.08 10.17 9.63
CA VAL A 161 -18.71 11.28 8.74
C VAL A 161 -18.09 12.43 9.53
N ALA A 162 -18.65 12.78 10.68
CA ALA A 162 -18.09 13.80 11.55
C ALA A 162 -16.68 13.43 12.02
N LEU A 163 -16.47 12.19 12.46
CA LEU A 163 -15.16 11.68 12.88
C LEU A 163 -14.14 11.75 11.74
N ALA A 164 -14.53 11.33 10.52
CA ALA A 164 -13.66 11.38 9.35
C ALA A 164 -13.27 12.83 8.99
N LEU A 165 -14.25 13.75 8.97
CA LEU A 165 -13.99 15.17 8.70
C LEU A 165 -13.10 15.79 9.78
N VAL A 166 -13.47 15.65 11.05
CA VAL A 166 -12.70 16.18 12.18
C VAL A 166 -11.27 15.64 12.14
N GLY A 167 -11.07 14.35 11.87
CA GLY A 167 -9.74 13.74 11.75
C GLY A 167 -8.89 14.37 10.64
N LYS A 168 -9.45 14.55 9.43
CA LYS A 168 -8.68 15.19 8.33
C LYS A 168 -8.40 16.67 8.63
N TYR A 169 -9.39 17.40 9.16
CA TYR A 169 -9.22 18.82 9.50
C TYR A 169 -8.24 19.05 10.65
N SER A 170 -8.30 18.23 11.72
CA SER A 170 -7.38 18.32 12.85
C SER A 170 -5.95 18.01 12.43
N GLY A 171 -5.77 17.01 11.55
CA GLY A 171 -4.46 16.68 10.98
C GLY A 171 -3.87 17.86 10.18
N SER A 172 -4.68 18.47 9.31
CA SER A 172 -4.29 19.66 8.55
C SER A 172 -3.97 20.87 9.44
N TYR A 173 -4.76 21.06 10.52
CA TYR A 173 -4.54 22.15 11.48
C TYR A 173 -3.26 21.95 12.29
N LEU A 174 -3.00 20.73 12.77
CA LEU A 174 -1.78 20.38 13.48
C LEU A 174 -0.54 20.53 12.58
N ALA A 175 -0.63 20.08 11.33
CA ALA A 175 0.43 20.28 10.34
C ALA A 175 0.74 21.77 10.12
N ARG A 176 -0.30 22.62 10.14
CA ARG A 176 -0.14 24.09 10.06
C ARG A 176 0.51 24.67 11.32
N LEU A 177 0.18 24.18 12.51
CA LEU A 177 0.78 24.62 13.79
C LEU A 177 2.26 24.20 13.90
N CYS A 178 2.61 22.95 13.58
CA CYS A 178 4.02 22.52 13.54
C CYS A 178 4.84 23.35 12.55
N ARG A 179 4.22 23.79 11.46
CA ARG A 179 4.83 24.66 10.45
C ARG A 179 5.04 26.12 10.91
N LEU A 180 4.36 26.56 11.97
CA LEU A 180 4.59 27.87 12.60
C LEU A 180 5.74 27.84 13.63
N SER A 181 6.03 26.67 14.21
CA SER A 181 7.13 26.50 15.18
C SER A 181 8.50 26.30 14.52
N GLY A 182 8.54 25.76 13.30
CA GLY A 182 9.78 25.60 12.51
C GLY A 182 9.95 26.66 11.42
N LYS A 183 10.86 27.63 11.62
CA LYS A 183 11.39 28.47 10.53
C LYS A 183 12.06 27.58 9.47
N ARG A 184 11.32 27.13 8.45
CA ARG A 184 11.85 26.81 7.11
C ARG A 184 10.70 26.67 6.10
N GLN A 185 10.77 27.52 5.08
CA GLN A 185 9.79 27.70 4.01
C GLN A 185 9.63 26.44 3.14
N ILE A 186 8.47 25.79 3.20
CA ILE A 186 7.89 25.10 2.03
C ILE A 186 6.40 25.42 2.03
N THR A 187 5.96 26.10 0.98
CA THR A 187 4.61 26.63 0.80
C THR A 187 3.62 25.51 0.47
N LEU A 188 2.92 24.97 1.47
CA LEU A 188 1.72 24.15 1.27
C LEU A 188 0.49 25.10 1.21
N PRO A 189 -0.14 25.26 0.03
CA PRO A 189 -1.42 25.95 -0.09
C PRO A 189 -2.54 25.04 0.40
N LEU A 190 -3.40 25.60 1.25
CA LEU A 190 -4.61 24.99 1.77
C LEU A 190 -5.55 24.62 0.60
N ALA A 191 -5.97 23.36 0.57
CA ALA A 191 -7.29 22.96 0.05
C ALA A 191 -7.90 22.02 1.08
#